data_AF-A0A0D0E2B9-F1
#
_entry.id   AF-A0A0D0E2B9-F1
#
_cell.length_a   1.000
_cell.length_b   1.000
_cell.length_c   1.000
_cell.angle_alpha   90.00
_cell.angle_beta   90.00
_cell.angle_gamma   90.00
#
_symmetry.space_group_name_H-M   'P 1'
#
loop_
_entity.id
_entity.type
_entity.pdbx_description
1 polymer ?
#
loop_
_entity_poly.entity_id
_entity_poly.type
_entity_poly.pdbx_seq_one_letter_code
_entity_poly.pdbx_strand_id
1 'polypeptide(L)'
;MQQSCSSDQGPTLQHALPALEALHKAWSTHSDSGRYEPFEDGLNAATDKFVEYYNHTADSDSYTLIILLDPSQKDLYFKKYWGKYLHAKVLKNAEELFKEHFIKLYGEDGGPALPKRRKGKLSQLLQELSSDEDDLLEEWDQDVDPPQSPWLKEFNLYLYSTTSLPDGLTIIQWWGINAQQYPVWSSLTRDYLSIMATSVSSEGAFSAAALTITKWYNCLKGDIVEAIQVLHMLYNQDLMFHGPPPSSGLELEMEKEKNTVATESSAVEDLQLFAVQKVQEL
;
A
#
# COMPACT_ATOMS: atom_id res chain seq x y z
N MET A 1 17.52 -7.51 15.50
CA MET A 1 17.51 -7.13 14.07
C MET A 1 16.57 -8.03 13.28
N GLN A 2 16.77 -9.35 13.29
CA GLN A 2 15.93 -10.30 12.55
C GLN A 2 14.42 -10.16 12.89
N GLN A 3 14.03 -10.12 14.17
CA GLN A 3 12.62 -9.97 14.54
C GLN A 3 11.93 -8.70 14.02
N SER A 4 12.66 -7.59 13.87
CA SER A 4 12.12 -6.33 13.33
C SER A 4 12.02 -6.32 11.80
N CYS A 5 12.81 -7.16 11.14
CA CYS A 5 12.84 -7.31 9.67
C CYS A 5 12.14 -8.59 9.18
N SER A 6 11.41 -9.30 10.06
CA SER A 6 10.80 -10.61 9.78
C SER A 6 9.31 -10.66 10.16
N SER A 7 8.60 -9.54 10.07
CA SER A 7 7.14 -9.54 10.19
C SER A 7 6.50 -10.13 8.94
N ASP A 8 5.60 -11.11 9.11
CA ASP A 8 4.75 -11.66 8.04
C ASP A 8 3.52 -10.78 7.76
N GLN A 9 3.28 -9.74 8.56
CA GLN A 9 2.04 -8.93 8.55
C GLN A 9 2.24 -7.53 7.92
N GLY A 10 3.37 -7.27 7.28
CA GLY A 10 3.63 -5.98 6.64
C GLY A 10 5.02 -5.86 6.00
N PRO A 11 5.29 -4.74 5.30
CA PRO A 11 6.55 -4.55 4.62
C PRO A 11 7.69 -4.39 5.60
N THR A 12 8.69 -5.25 5.46
CA THR A 12 9.84 -5.33 6.38
C THR A 12 11.07 -4.59 5.86
N LEU A 13 11.16 -4.35 4.54
CA LEU A 13 12.37 -3.81 3.91
C LEU A 13 12.65 -2.37 4.33
N GLN A 14 11.60 -1.59 4.59
CA GLN A 14 11.70 -0.21 5.09
C GLN A 14 12.41 -0.10 6.45
N HIS A 15 12.40 -1.17 7.27
CA HIS A 15 13.05 -1.18 8.57
C HIS A 15 14.53 -1.59 8.51
N ALA A 16 14.99 -2.14 7.38
CA ALA A 16 16.33 -2.69 7.26
C ALA A 16 17.42 -1.61 7.39
N LEU A 17 17.25 -0.48 6.70
CA LEU A 17 18.21 0.62 6.71
C LEU A 17 18.30 1.31 8.09
N PRO A 18 17.18 1.74 8.71
CA PRO A 18 17.22 2.28 10.08
C PRO A 18 17.79 1.30 11.11
N ALA A 19 17.50 0.00 10.99
CA ALA A 19 18.06 -1.01 11.88
C ALA A 19 19.58 -1.14 11.71
N LEU A 20 20.09 -1.07 10.48
CA LEU A 20 21.51 -1.15 10.19
C LEU A 20 22.28 0.07 10.71
N GLU A 21 21.71 1.27 10.55
CA GLU A 21 22.28 2.51 11.11
C GLU A 21 22.32 2.47 12.65
N ALA A 22 21.24 2.00 13.29
CA ALA A 22 21.19 1.86 14.75
C ALA A 22 22.25 0.88 15.27
N LEU A 23 22.48 -0.21 14.53
CA LEU A 23 23.42 -1.25 14.92
C LEU A 23 24.87 -0.80 14.72
N HIS A 24 25.17 -0.13 13.60
CA HIS A 24 26.46 0.53 13.38
C HIS A 24 26.76 1.52 14.51
N LYS A 25 25.83 2.42 14.82
CA LYS A 25 26.01 3.41 15.91
C LYS A 25 26.27 2.74 17.27
N ALA A 26 25.51 1.70 17.60
CA ALA A 26 25.68 0.97 18.84
C ALA A 26 27.08 0.36 18.91
N TRP A 27 27.54 -0.31 17.85
CA TRP A 27 28.79 -1.06 17.87
C TRP A 27 30.02 -0.15 17.81
N SER A 28 29.96 0.97 17.08
CA SER A 28 30.98 2.02 17.15
C SER A 28 31.15 2.54 18.57
N THR A 29 30.04 2.81 19.28
CA THR A 29 30.07 3.28 20.68
C THR A 29 30.69 2.24 21.63
N HIS A 30 30.55 0.94 21.32
CA HIS A 30 31.11 -0.12 22.16
C HIS A 30 32.61 -0.33 21.88
N SER A 31 33.03 -0.17 20.61
CA SER A 31 34.45 -0.22 20.21
C SER A 31 35.26 0.88 20.90
N ASP A 32 34.69 2.08 21.02
CA ASP A 32 35.33 3.21 21.72
C ASP A 32 35.44 3.04 23.25
N SER A 33 34.80 2.01 23.82
CA SER A 33 34.78 1.80 25.26
C SER A 33 35.74 0.69 25.67
N GLY A 34 36.69 1.00 26.57
CA GLY A 34 37.71 0.05 27.05
C GLY A 34 37.17 -1.20 27.77
N ARG A 35 35.86 -1.34 27.95
CA ARG A 35 35.23 -2.57 28.47
C ARG A 35 35.15 -3.68 27.42
N TYR A 36 35.21 -3.35 26.13
CA TYR A 36 35.11 -4.32 25.03
C TYR A 36 36.41 -4.46 24.23
N GLU A 37 37.54 -3.99 24.77
CA GLU A 37 38.88 -4.14 24.19
C GLU A 37 39.18 -5.59 23.72
N PRO A 38 38.82 -6.67 24.45
CA PRO A 38 39.05 -8.04 23.98
C PRO A 38 38.25 -8.45 22.72
N PHE A 39 37.22 -7.68 22.36
CA PHE A 39 36.34 -7.92 21.22
C PHE A 39 36.50 -6.86 20.13
N GLU A 40 37.48 -5.96 20.25
CA GLU A 40 37.70 -4.84 19.33
C GLU A 40 37.86 -5.31 17.88
N ASP A 41 38.65 -6.36 17.65
CA ASP A 41 38.82 -6.96 16.31
C ASP A 41 37.49 -7.43 15.70
N GLY A 42 36.63 -8.05 16.52
CA GLY A 42 35.32 -8.52 16.08
C GLY A 42 34.33 -7.38 15.83
N LEU A 43 34.38 -6.32 16.65
CA LEU A 43 33.57 -5.12 16.49
C LEU A 43 33.97 -4.34 15.24
N ASN A 44 35.27 -4.22 14.96
CA ASN A 44 35.78 -3.56 13.77
C ASN A 44 35.40 -4.35 12.51
N ALA A 45 35.62 -5.66 12.47
CA ALA A 45 35.23 -6.50 11.34
C ALA A 45 33.72 -6.45 11.05
N ALA A 46 32.90 -6.35 12.09
CA ALA A 46 31.46 -6.21 11.91
C ALA A 46 31.05 -4.81 11.45
N THR A 47 31.68 -3.76 11.98
CA THR A 47 31.53 -2.37 11.50
C THR A 47 31.81 -2.28 10.00
N ASP A 48 32.91 -2.87 9.55
CA ASP A 48 33.27 -2.93 8.12
C ASP A 48 32.19 -3.64 7.30
N LYS A 49 31.65 -4.74 7.81
CA LYS A 49 30.54 -5.44 7.18
C LYS A 49 29.27 -4.60 7.10
N PHE A 50 28.93 -3.82 8.12
CA PHE A 50 27.77 -2.93 8.06
C PHE A 50 27.95 -1.85 7.01
N VAL A 51 29.16 -1.29 6.86
CA VAL A 51 29.46 -0.31 5.80
C VAL A 51 29.31 -0.95 4.41
N GLU A 52 29.82 -2.17 4.22
CA GLU A 52 29.66 -2.93 2.97
C GLU A 52 28.17 -3.14 2.63
N TYR A 53 27.38 -3.63 3.59
CA TYR A 53 25.94 -3.83 3.39
C TYR A 53 25.18 -2.52 3.16
N TYR A 54 25.56 -1.44 3.83
CA TYR A 54 24.98 -0.12 3.60
C TYR A 54 25.23 0.39 2.18
N ASN A 55 26.44 0.18 1.66
CA ASN A 55 26.76 0.57 0.28
C ASN A 55 25.95 -0.25 -0.73
N HIS A 56 25.75 -1.55 -0.47
CA HIS A 56 24.91 -2.39 -1.31
C HIS A 56 23.44 -1.97 -1.30
N THR A 57 22.89 -1.58 -0.15
CA THR A 57 21.52 -1.07 -0.08
C THR A 57 21.42 0.31 -0.73
N ALA A 58 22.44 1.15 -0.63
CA ALA A 58 22.47 2.46 -1.27
C ALA A 58 22.59 2.41 -2.80
N ASP A 59 23.23 1.38 -3.35
CA ASP A 59 23.33 1.15 -4.79
C ASP A 59 22.12 0.41 -5.38
N SER A 60 21.26 -0.19 -4.53
CA SER A 60 20.08 -0.92 -4.99
C SER A 60 18.85 -0.01 -5.06
N ASP A 61 18.30 0.12 -6.27
CA ASP A 61 17.10 0.94 -6.52
C ASP A 61 15.92 0.50 -5.65
N SER A 62 15.76 -0.80 -5.38
CA SER A 62 14.67 -1.35 -4.56
C SER A 62 14.62 -0.76 -3.15
N TYR A 63 15.76 -0.64 -2.47
CA TYR A 63 15.79 -0.08 -1.11
C TYR A 63 15.49 1.42 -1.13
N THR A 64 16.04 2.13 -2.11
CA THR A 64 15.82 3.58 -2.23
C THR A 64 14.37 3.91 -2.56
N LEU A 65 13.74 3.14 -3.45
CA LEU A 65 12.33 3.30 -3.81
C LEU A 65 11.40 2.99 -2.65
N ILE A 66 11.66 1.93 -1.87
CA ILE A 66 10.80 1.62 -0.71
C ILE A 66 10.80 2.74 0.33
N ILE A 67 11.94 3.39 0.55
CA ILE A 67 11.99 4.57 1.43
C ILE A 67 11.21 5.74 0.82
N LEU A 68 11.35 5.99 -0.49
CA LEU A 68 10.58 7.04 -1.17
C LEU A 68 9.07 6.78 -1.11
N LEU A 69 8.65 5.52 -1.16
CA LEU A 69 7.25 5.09 -1.09
C LEU A 69 6.64 5.20 0.31
N ASP A 70 7.44 5.41 1.36
CA ASP A 70 6.93 5.71 2.70
C ASP A 70 6.41 7.16 2.73
N PRO A 71 5.08 7.38 2.84
CA PRO A 71 4.51 8.72 2.81
C PRO A 71 5.01 9.62 3.94
N SER A 72 5.47 9.04 5.06
CA SER A 72 5.96 9.79 6.22
C SER A 72 7.38 10.32 6.04
N GLN A 73 8.18 9.69 5.17
CA GLN A 73 9.60 9.98 5.01
C GLN A 73 9.93 10.57 3.64
N LYS A 74 9.47 9.93 2.55
CA LYS A 74 9.73 10.34 1.16
C LYS A 74 11.19 10.76 0.94
N ASP A 75 11.40 11.97 0.42
CA ASP A 75 12.70 12.57 0.17
C ASP A 75 13.39 13.13 1.44
N LEU A 76 12.64 13.35 2.53
CA LEU A 76 13.15 13.90 3.78
C LEU A 76 14.19 12.98 4.43
N TYR A 77 14.03 11.66 4.30
CA TYR A 77 15.01 10.69 4.82
C TYR A 77 16.39 10.92 4.18
N PHE A 78 16.43 10.97 2.86
CA PHE A 78 17.66 11.19 2.11
C PHE A 78 18.24 12.58 2.36
N LYS A 79 17.42 13.62 2.48
CA LYS A 79 17.90 14.97 2.85
C LYS A 79 18.54 15.01 4.24
N LYS A 80 18.04 14.19 5.17
CA LYS A 80 18.49 14.16 6.56
C LYS A 80 19.75 13.32 6.76
N TYR A 81 19.80 12.15 6.13
CA TYR A 81 20.85 11.16 6.39
C TYR A 81 21.86 11.04 5.25
N TRP A 82 21.49 11.39 4.02
CA TRP A 82 22.37 11.26 2.84
C TRP A 82 22.87 12.62 2.36
N GLY A 83 24.07 12.63 1.77
CA GLY A 83 24.64 13.84 1.19
C GLY A 83 23.88 14.30 -0.06
N LYS A 84 24.03 15.59 -0.44
CA LYS A 84 23.36 16.19 -1.61
C LYS A 84 23.55 15.38 -2.91
N TYR A 85 24.74 14.80 -3.08
CA TYR A 85 25.08 13.98 -4.24
C TYR A 85 24.26 12.68 -4.31
N LEU A 86 24.23 11.91 -3.22
CA LEU A 86 23.48 10.65 -3.17
C LEU A 86 21.98 10.90 -3.25
N HIS A 87 21.47 11.94 -2.59
CA HIS A 87 20.07 12.35 -2.72
C HIS A 87 19.69 12.65 -4.18
N ALA A 88 20.52 13.40 -4.91
CA ALA A 88 20.28 13.68 -6.33
C ALA A 88 20.34 12.42 -7.20
N LYS A 89 21.28 11.49 -6.90
CA LYS A 89 21.36 10.19 -7.58
C LYS A 89 20.08 9.39 -7.40
N VAL A 90 19.58 9.29 -6.15
CA VAL A 90 18.33 8.56 -5.83
C VAL A 90 17.13 9.15 -6.56
N LEU A 91 16.95 10.48 -6.49
CA LEU A 91 15.82 11.12 -7.17
C LEU A 91 15.87 10.90 -8.67
N LYS A 92 17.04 11.02 -9.29
CA LYS A 92 17.21 10.79 -10.72
C LYS A 92 16.85 9.33 -11.11
N ASN A 93 17.35 8.35 -10.35
CA ASN A 93 17.00 6.95 -10.60
C ASN A 93 15.50 6.70 -10.42
N ALA A 94 14.89 7.29 -9.39
CA ALA A 94 13.46 7.17 -9.13
C ALA A 94 12.62 7.82 -10.24
N GLU A 95 13.03 8.98 -10.77
CA GLU A 95 12.40 9.62 -11.92
C GLU A 95 12.46 8.74 -13.17
N GLU A 96 13.63 8.16 -13.46
CA GLU A 96 13.82 7.25 -14.61
C GLU A 96 12.90 6.01 -14.48
N LEU A 97 12.89 5.34 -13.33
CA LEU A 97 12.03 4.18 -13.07
C LEU A 97 10.54 4.52 -13.09
N PHE A 98 10.16 5.67 -12.52
CA PHE A 98 8.77 6.13 -12.54
C PHE A 98 8.32 6.41 -13.98
N LYS A 99 9.15 7.09 -14.76
CA LYS A 99 8.86 7.39 -16.17
C LYS A 99 8.68 6.11 -16.99
N GLU A 100 9.55 5.13 -16.81
CA GLU A 100 9.42 3.82 -17.47
C GLU A 100 8.09 3.13 -17.12
N HIS A 101 7.72 3.13 -15.83
CA HIS A 101 6.46 2.52 -15.38
C HIS A 101 5.24 3.29 -15.87
N PHE A 102 5.31 4.62 -15.90
CA PHE A 102 4.27 5.50 -16.44
C PHE A 102 4.01 5.20 -17.92
N ILE A 103 5.08 5.15 -18.74
CA ILE A 103 4.98 4.82 -20.17
C ILE A 103 4.41 3.41 -20.36
N LYS A 104 4.79 2.46 -19.51
CA LYS A 104 4.24 1.09 -19.55
C LYS A 104 2.73 1.05 -19.26
N LEU A 105 2.23 1.90 -18.35
CA LEU A 105 0.82 1.93 -17.95
C LEU A 105 -0.06 2.71 -18.94
N TYR A 106 0.43 3.82 -19.46
CA TYR A 106 -0.39 4.74 -20.27
C TYR A 106 0.05 4.89 -21.73
N GLY A 107 1.22 4.39 -22.11
CA GLY A 107 1.83 4.60 -23.43
C GLY A 107 2.58 5.93 -23.54
N GLU A 108 3.30 6.15 -24.65
CA GLU A 108 4.10 7.37 -24.87
C GLU A 108 3.27 8.66 -24.93
N ASP A 109 2.01 8.57 -25.37
CA ASP A 109 1.10 9.71 -25.54
C ASP A 109 -0.03 9.79 -24.49
N GLY A 110 -0.07 8.87 -23.53
CA GLY A 110 -1.19 8.74 -22.59
C GLY A 110 -0.95 9.45 -21.27
N GLY A 111 -1.61 10.59 -21.05
CA GLY A 111 -1.98 10.96 -19.69
C GLY A 111 -3.10 10.04 -19.18
N PRO A 112 -3.37 9.98 -17.87
CA PRO A 112 -4.54 9.27 -17.36
C PRO A 112 -5.77 9.78 -18.11
N ALA A 113 -6.46 8.90 -18.84
CA ALA A 113 -7.75 9.23 -19.41
C ALA A 113 -8.66 9.53 -18.22
N LEU A 114 -8.82 10.81 -17.87
CA LEU A 114 -9.83 11.22 -16.91
C LEU A 114 -11.13 10.54 -17.35
N PRO A 115 -11.88 9.91 -16.43
CA PRO A 115 -13.20 9.42 -16.79
C PRO A 115 -13.95 10.62 -17.36
N LYS A 116 -14.33 10.54 -18.65
CA LYS A 116 -15.16 11.57 -19.28
C LYS A 116 -16.39 11.68 -18.41
N ARG A 117 -16.43 12.70 -17.54
CA ARG A 117 -17.58 13.01 -16.72
C ARG A 117 -18.67 13.31 -17.73
N ARG A 118 -19.52 12.32 -18.03
CA ARG A 118 -20.73 12.55 -18.82
C ARG A 118 -21.47 13.61 -18.03
N LYS A 119 -21.48 14.85 -18.51
CA LYS A 119 -22.31 15.90 -17.92
C LYS A 119 -23.73 15.35 -17.96
N GLY A 120 -24.20 14.84 -16.84
CA GLY A 120 -25.56 14.37 -16.69
C GLY A 120 -26.47 15.57 -16.90
N LYS A 121 -27.64 15.35 -17.48
CA LYS A 121 -28.66 16.38 -17.72
C LYS A 121 -28.92 17.25 -16.47
N LEU A 122 -28.73 16.68 -15.27
CA LEU A 122 -28.80 17.38 -13.99
C LEU A 122 -27.82 18.56 -13.87
N SER A 123 -26.57 18.41 -14.32
CA SER A 123 -25.57 19.49 -14.28
C SER A 123 -25.87 20.63 -15.25
N GLN A 124 -26.58 20.35 -16.34
CA GLN A 124 -27.06 21.38 -17.27
C GLN A 124 -28.29 22.10 -16.71
N LEU A 125 -29.19 21.37 -16.04
CA LEU A 125 -30.35 21.93 -15.35
C LEU A 125 -29.99 22.77 -14.11
N LEU A 126 -28.95 22.38 -13.37
CA LEU A 126 -28.45 23.16 -12.22
C LEU A 126 -27.77 24.46 -12.66
N GLN A 127 -27.20 24.49 -13.87
CA GLN A 127 -26.59 25.69 -14.44
C GLN A 127 -27.62 26.67 -15.02
N GLU A 128 -28.79 26.19 -15.45
CA GLU A 128 -29.91 27.04 -15.93
C GLU A 128 -30.71 27.68 -14.79
N LEU A 129 -30.63 27.15 -13.56
CA LEU A 129 -31.34 27.70 -12.39
C LEU A 129 -30.54 28.75 -11.61
N SER A 130 -29.26 28.94 -11.95
CA SER A 130 -28.41 29.95 -11.33
C SER A 130 -28.44 31.24 -12.15
N SER A 131 -29.54 31.98 -12.03
CA SER A 131 -29.70 33.32 -12.59
C SER A 131 -29.38 34.37 -11.52
N ASP A 132 -28.41 35.22 -11.86
CA ASP A 132 -28.01 36.50 -11.28
C ASP A 132 -27.22 36.56 -9.95
N GLU A 133 -26.07 37.25 -10.11
CA GLU A 133 -25.28 38.03 -9.15
C GLU A 133 -24.34 37.26 -8.21
N ASP A 134 -23.13 36.97 -8.71
CA ASP A 134 -21.92 37.52 -8.12
C ASP A 134 -20.74 37.38 -9.11
N ASP A 135 -20.29 38.53 -9.62
CA ASP A 135 -18.93 38.72 -10.12
C ASP A 135 -17.94 38.32 -9.01
N LEU A 136 -16.72 37.91 -9.40
CA LEU A 136 -15.55 37.58 -8.54
C LEU A 136 -15.29 36.09 -8.27
N LEU A 137 -15.15 35.29 -9.33
CA LEU A 137 -14.14 34.24 -9.32
C LEU A 137 -13.11 34.60 -10.38
N GLU A 138 -12.10 35.35 -9.95
CA GLU A 138 -10.86 35.56 -10.68
C GLU A 138 -10.40 34.23 -11.28
N GLU A 139 -10.34 34.18 -12.62
CA GLU A 139 -9.52 33.22 -13.34
C GLU A 139 -8.14 33.25 -12.68
N TRP A 140 -7.81 32.19 -11.95
CA TRP A 140 -6.43 31.90 -11.61
C TRP A 140 -5.72 31.52 -12.90
N ASP A 141 -5.30 32.55 -13.64
CA ASP A 141 -4.25 32.50 -14.63
C ASP A 141 -2.94 32.27 -13.85
N GLN A 142 -2.76 31.03 -13.38
CA GLN A 142 -1.48 30.58 -12.85
C GLN A 142 -0.55 30.35 -14.04
N ASP A 143 0.40 31.29 -14.16
CA ASP A 143 1.68 31.20 -14.84
C ASP A 143 1.95 29.84 -15.49
N VAL A 144 1.97 29.86 -16.82
CA VAL A 144 2.38 28.74 -17.67
C VAL A 144 3.83 28.40 -17.36
N ASP A 145 4.03 27.50 -16.39
CA ASP A 145 5.23 26.69 -16.32
C ASP A 145 5.39 25.95 -17.67
N PRO A 146 6.63 25.76 -18.16
CA PRO A 146 6.87 25.01 -19.39
C PRO A 146 6.13 23.67 -19.33
N PRO A 147 5.65 23.11 -20.45
CA PRO A 147 4.81 21.91 -20.45
C PRO A 147 5.56 20.76 -19.77
N GLN A 148 5.38 20.62 -18.46
CA GLN A 148 5.95 19.55 -17.69
C GLN A 148 5.28 18.29 -18.20
N SER A 149 6.09 17.30 -18.54
CA SER A 149 5.57 16.03 -19.00
C SER A 149 4.55 15.50 -17.98
N PRO A 150 3.42 14.91 -18.40
CA PRO A 150 2.35 14.48 -17.49
C PRO A 150 2.84 13.60 -16.34
N TRP A 151 3.82 12.73 -16.60
CA TRP A 151 4.46 11.89 -15.60
C TRP A 151 5.21 12.68 -14.51
N LEU A 152 5.88 13.78 -14.88
CA LEU A 152 6.65 14.60 -13.93
C LEU A 152 5.71 15.33 -12.97
N LYS A 153 4.52 15.73 -13.45
CA LYS A 153 3.49 16.32 -12.61
C LYS A 153 2.99 15.33 -11.54
N GLU A 154 2.69 14.09 -11.92
CA GLU A 154 2.27 13.05 -10.96
C GLU A 154 3.38 12.67 -9.97
N PHE A 155 4.62 12.55 -10.47
CA PHE A 155 5.81 12.29 -9.66
C PHE A 155 5.97 13.35 -8.57
N ASN A 156 5.98 14.62 -8.96
CA ASN A 156 6.13 15.76 -8.05
C ASN A 156 4.93 15.91 -7.11
N LEU A 157 3.71 15.62 -7.57
CA LEU A 157 2.50 15.72 -6.75
C LEU A 157 2.61 14.86 -5.49
N TYR A 158 3.09 13.62 -5.61
CA TYR A 158 3.30 12.76 -4.44
C TYR A 158 4.44 13.25 -3.55
N LEU A 159 5.63 13.51 -4.13
CA LEU A 159 6.83 13.86 -3.35
C LEU A 159 6.66 15.14 -2.54
N TYR A 160 6.03 16.17 -3.12
CA TYR A 160 5.81 17.45 -2.45
C TYR A 160 4.49 17.50 -1.66
N SER A 161 3.70 16.43 -1.65
CA SER A 161 2.50 16.37 -0.83
C SER A 161 2.85 16.38 0.67
N THR A 162 2.16 17.24 1.43
CA THR A 162 2.20 17.26 2.90
C THR A 162 1.36 16.13 3.48
N THR A 163 1.61 14.90 3.02
CA THR A 163 0.92 13.71 3.51
C THR A 163 1.69 13.15 4.70
N SER A 164 1.04 13.06 5.86
CA SER A 164 1.48 12.26 7.00
C SER A 164 0.69 10.96 7.07
N LEU A 165 1.36 9.85 7.39
CA LEU A 165 0.69 8.58 7.70
C LEU A 165 -0.10 8.75 9.01
N PRO A 166 -1.44 8.59 9.02
CA PRO A 166 -2.23 8.65 10.25
C PRO A 166 -1.84 7.52 11.22
N ASP A 167 -1.91 7.79 12.52
CA ASP A 167 -1.59 6.80 13.55
C ASP A 167 -2.49 5.56 13.42
N GLY A 168 -1.85 4.38 13.35
CA GLY A 168 -2.52 3.08 13.25
C GLY A 168 -2.81 2.60 11.81
N LEU A 169 -2.56 3.41 10.78
CA LEU A 169 -2.70 2.98 9.39
C LEU A 169 -1.39 2.39 8.87
N THR A 170 -1.43 1.24 8.20
CA THR A 170 -0.21 0.70 7.56
C THR A 170 0.08 1.39 6.23
N ILE A 171 1.34 1.39 5.78
CA ILE A 171 1.74 1.98 4.49
C ILE A 171 0.97 1.33 3.32
N ILE A 172 0.75 0.01 3.38
CA ILE A 172 -0.04 -0.72 2.37
C ILE A 172 -1.50 -0.21 2.34
N GLN A 173 -2.13 -0.06 3.51
CA GLN A 173 -3.50 0.46 3.60
C GLN A 173 -3.60 1.90 3.09
N TRP A 174 -2.61 2.73 3.42
CA TRP A 174 -2.54 4.11 2.91
C TRP A 174 -2.49 4.14 1.37
N TRP A 175 -1.62 3.33 0.76
CA TRP A 175 -1.54 3.22 -0.69
C TRP A 175 -2.80 2.63 -1.31
N GLY A 176 -3.51 1.73 -0.62
CA GLY A 176 -4.80 1.21 -1.06
C GLY A 176 -5.88 2.30 -1.13
N ILE A 177 -5.93 3.21 -0.16
CA ILE A 177 -6.88 4.33 -0.13
C ILE A 177 -6.53 5.38 -1.20
N ASN A 178 -5.23 5.67 -1.38
CA ASN A 178 -4.76 6.73 -2.27
C ASN A 178 -4.46 6.27 -3.70
N ALA A 179 -4.78 5.03 -4.06
CA ALA A 179 -4.43 4.45 -5.36
C ALA A 179 -5.06 5.17 -6.56
N GLN A 180 -6.25 5.74 -6.38
CA GLN A 180 -6.90 6.52 -7.43
C GLN A 180 -6.24 7.88 -7.65
N GLN A 181 -5.58 8.43 -6.62
CA GLN A 181 -4.90 9.72 -6.69
C GLN A 181 -3.48 9.60 -7.27
N TYR A 182 -2.82 8.48 -7.02
CA TYR A 182 -1.44 8.21 -7.43
C TYR A 182 -1.29 6.85 -8.11
N PRO A 183 -1.90 6.66 -9.29
CA PRO A 183 -1.98 5.34 -9.92
C PRO A 183 -0.62 4.71 -10.23
N VAL A 184 0.38 5.49 -10.67
CA VAL A 184 1.72 4.96 -10.98
C VAL A 184 2.55 4.71 -9.73
N TRP A 185 2.41 5.54 -8.71
CA TRP A 185 3.08 5.25 -7.44
C TRP A 185 2.48 4.02 -6.74
N SER A 186 1.16 3.83 -6.83
CA SER A 186 0.51 2.65 -6.29
C SER A 186 0.88 1.37 -7.03
N SER A 187 1.09 1.42 -8.35
CA SER A 187 1.59 0.26 -9.09
C SER A 187 3.02 -0.09 -8.66
N LEU A 188 3.90 0.90 -8.53
CA LEU A 188 5.26 0.73 -8.00
C LEU A 188 5.24 0.19 -6.57
N THR A 189 4.33 0.69 -5.72
CA THR A 189 4.17 0.20 -4.35
C THR A 189 3.90 -1.30 -4.34
N ARG A 190 3.00 -1.79 -5.18
CA ARG A 190 2.69 -3.23 -5.25
C ARG A 190 3.92 -4.06 -5.64
N ASP A 191 4.73 -3.56 -6.56
CA ASP A 191 5.89 -4.27 -7.10
C ASP A 191 7.07 -4.27 -6.10
N TYR A 192 7.31 -3.15 -5.39
CA TYR A 192 8.47 -3.00 -4.50
C TYR A 192 8.18 -3.31 -3.04
N LEU A 193 7.02 -2.93 -2.52
CA LEU A 193 6.67 -3.12 -1.11
C LEU A 193 6.36 -4.60 -0.79
N SER A 194 6.11 -5.41 -1.83
CA SER A 194 5.99 -6.87 -1.73
C SER A 194 7.34 -7.59 -1.60
N ILE A 195 8.46 -6.89 -1.83
CA ILE A 195 9.80 -7.44 -1.63
C ILE A 195 10.04 -7.59 -0.13
N MET A 196 10.17 -8.82 0.34
CA MET A 196 10.52 -9.10 1.73
C MET A 196 11.99 -8.77 2.00
N ALA A 197 12.27 -8.23 3.19
CA ALA A 197 13.64 -7.94 3.64
C ALA A 197 14.50 -9.16 3.90
N THR A 198 13.86 -10.27 4.26
CA THR A 198 14.55 -11.45 4.75
C THR A 198 13.89 -12.70 4.19
N SER A 199 14.68 -13.76 4.00
CA SER A 199 14.20 -15.10 3.67
C SER A 199 13.42 -15.76 4.81
N VAL A 200 13.28 -15.10 5.97
CA VAL A 200 12.76 -15.69 7.21
C VAL A 200 11.31 -16.16 7.07
N SER A 201 10.48 -15.51 6.24
CA SER A 201 9.13 -16.01 5.97
C SER A 201 9.17 -17.40 5.30
N SER A 202 10.10 -17.62 4.37
CA SER A 202 10.31 -18.93 3.77
C SER A 202 10.90 -19.94 4.77
N GLU A 203 11.81 -19.53 5.65
CA GLU A 203 12.36 -20.40 6.71
C GLU A 203 11.29 -20.79 7.75
N GLY A 204 10.38 -19.88 8.07
CA GLY A 204 9.20 -20.14 8.91
C GLY A 204 8.28 -21.15 8.24
N ALA A 205 7.98 -20.97 6.95
CA ALA A 205 7.20 -21.93 6.17
C ALA A 205 7.90 -23.30 6.08
N PHE A 206 9.21 -23.35 5.87
CA PHE A 206 10.00 -24.60 5.84
C PHE A 206 10.12 -25.24 7.23
N SER A 207 10.17 -24.47 8.30
CA SER A 207 10.17 -25.00 9.67
C SER A 207 8.80 -25.57 10.02
N ALA A 208 7.70 -24.89 9.64
CA ALA A 208 6.34 -25.41 9.77
C ALA A 208 6.13 -26.66 8.89
N ALA A 209 6.70 -26.68 7.68
CA ALA A 209 6.75 -27.85 6.82
C ALA A 209 7.48 -29.01 7.50
N ALA A 210 8.64 -28.77 8.09
CA ALA A 210 9.40 -29.79 8.81
C ALA A 210 8.62 -30.36 10.02
N LEU A 211 7.80 -29.55 10.68
CA LEU A 211 6.87 -30.01 11.72
C LEU A 211 5.70 -30.84 11.15
N THR A 212 5.23 -30.49 9.96
CA THR A 212 4.17 -31.22 9.24
C THR A 212 4.69 -32.56 8.71
N ILE A 213 5.94 -32.61 8.25
CA ILE A 213 6.68 -33.81 7.86
C ILE A 213 7.21 -34.49 9.13
N THR A 214 6.30 -34.91 10.01
CA THR A 214 6.65 -35.80 11.12
C THR A 214 6.93 -37.21 10.59
N LYS A 215 7.62 -38.04 11.39
CA LYS A 215 8.08 -39.40 11.05
C LYS A 215 6.99 -40.35 10.49
N TRP A 216 5.71 -40.01 10.63
CA TRP A 216 4.54 -40.75 10.14
C TRP A 216 4.10 -40.36 8.71
N TYR A 217 4.55 -39.20 8.20
CA TYR A 217 4.24 -38.67 6.86
C TYR A 217 5.43 -38.76 5.89
N ASN A 218 6.40 -39.64 6.16
CA ASN A 218 7.64 -39.81 5.37
C ASN A 218 7.43 -40.34 3.92
N CYS A 219 6.19 -40.63 3.52
CA CYS A 219 5.85 -41.17 2.21
C CYS A 219 5.00 -40.22 1.35
N LEU A 220 4.78 -38.98 1.80
CA LEU A 220 4.10 -37.99 0.96
C LEU A 220 5.03 -37.54 -0.17
N LYS A 221 4.48 -37.50 -1.39
CA LYS A 221 5.16 -36.88 -2.52
C LYS A 221 5.22 -35.36 -2.30
N GLY A 222 6.23 -34.72 -2.92
CA GLY A 222 6.49 -33.29 -2.73
C GLY A 222 5.31 -32.38 -3.10
N ASP A 223 4.54 -32.75 -4.12
CA ASP A 223 3.31 -32.08 -4.55
C ASP A 223 2.22 -32.06 -3.46
N ILE A 224 2.07 -33.16 -2.72
CA ILE A 224 1.11 -33.25 -1.62
C ILE A 224 1.55 -32.38 -0.43
N VAL A 225 2.86 -32.39 -0.13
CA VAL A 225 3.44 -31.55 0.93
C VAL A 225 3.28 -30.07 0.61
N GLU A 226 3.51 -29.68 -0.64
CA GLU A 226 3.28 -28.32 -1.14
C GLU A 226 1.80 -27.92 -1.00
N ALA A 227 0.87 -28.76 -1.46
CA ALA A 227 -0.56 -28.48 -1.35
C ALA A 227 -1.03 -28.30 0.10
N ILE A 228 -0.50 -29.09 1.04
CA ILE A 228 -0.82 -28.95 2.47
C ILE A 228 -0.27 -27.64 3.03
N GLN A 229 0.95 -27.24 2.67
CA GLN A 229 1.52 -25.97 3.12
C GLN A 229 0.73 -24.77 2.59
N VAL A 230 0.34 -24.81 1.30
CA VAL A 230 -0.52 -23.79 0.69
C VAL A 230 -1.86 -23.72 1.42
N LEU A 231 -2.51 -24.86 1.70
CA LEU A 231 -3.77 -24.89 2.43
C LEU A 231 -3.63 -24.34 3.86
N HIS A 232 -2.55 -24.68 4.55
CA HIS A 232 -2.28 -24.20 5.91
C HIS A 232 -2.04 -22.68 5.92
N MET A 233 -1.31 -22.14 4.94
CA MET A 233 -1.12 -20.71 4.76
C MET A 233 -2.44 -20.00 4.47
N LEU A 234 -3.24 -20.52 3.52
CA LEU A 234 -4.54 -19.98 3.16
C LEU A 234 -5.51 -19.94 4.34
N TYR A 235 -5.48 -20.96 5.20
CA TYR A 235 -6.29 -21.00 6.42
C TYR A 235 -5.81 -20.01 7.48
N ASN A 236 -4.50 -19.95 7.74
CA ASN A 236 -3.94 -19.08 8.79
C ASN A 236 -4.00 -17.59 8.43
N GLN A 237 -4.01 -17.25 7.14
CA GLN A 237 -4.14 -15.88 6.65
C GLN A 237 -5.60 -15.50 6.33
N ASP A 238 -6.56 -16.36 6.69
CA ASP A 238 -7.99 -16.19 6.46
C ASP A 238 -8.35 -15.88 4.99
N LEU A 239 -7.55 -16.37 4.04
CA LEU A 239 -7.67 -16.08 2.60
C LEU A 239 -8.83 -16.82 1.91
N MET A 240 -9.40 -17.82 2.58
CA MET A 240 -10.46 -18.68 2.03
C MET A 240 -11.86 -18.27 2.48
N PHE A 241 -11.99 -17.61 3.65
CA PHE A 241 -13.26 -17.31 4.28
C PHE A 241 -13.36 -15.83 4.65
N HIS A 242 -13.09 -14.96 3.68
CA HIS A 242 -13.33 -13.53 3.89
C HIS A 242 -14.83 -13.25 4.09
N GLY A 243 -15.14 -12.46 5.12
CA GLY A 243 -16.45 -11.81 5.21
C GLY A 243 -16.71 -10.94 3.97
N PRO A 244 -17.98 -10.74 3.60
CA PRO A 244 -18.32 -9.93 2.43
C PRO A 244 -17.62 -8.56 2.51
N PRO A 245 -17.06 -8.05 1.39
CA PRO A 245 -16.44 -6.73 1.38
C PRO A 245 -17.46 -5.68 1.86
N PRO A 246 -17.04 -4.55 2.47
CA PRO A 246 -17.95 -3.57 3.04
C PRO A 246 -19.00 -3.03 2.05
N SER A 247 -18.70 -3.04 0.74
CA SER A 247 -19.67 -2.74 -0.31
C SER A 247 -20.81 -3.77 -0.41
N SER A 248 -20.49 -5.06 -0.24
CA SER A 248 -21.43 -6.17 -0.24
C SER A 248 -22.24 -6.25 1.07
N GLY A 249 -21.67 -5.81 2.20
CA GLY A 249 -22.39 -5.71 3.47
C GLY A 249 -23.54 -4.71 3.38
N LEU A 250 -23.29 -3.54 2.79
CA LEU A 250 -24.31 -2.51 2.56
C LEU A 250 -25.37 -2.97 1.54
N GLU A 251 -24.98 -3.66 0.48
CA GLU A 251 -25.93 -4.25 -0.48
C GLU A 251 -26.85 -5.28 0.19
N LEU A 252 -26.30 -6.15 1.05
CA LEU A 252 -27.07 -7.15 1.80
C LEU A 252 -27.97 -6.54 2.86
N GLU A 253 -27.55 -5.46 3.53
CA GLU A 253 -28.41 -4.71 4.46
C GLU A 253 -29.56 -4.03 3.71
N MET A 254 -29.28 -3.39 2.58
CA MET A 254 -30.29 -2.78 1.73
C MET A 254 -31.27 -3.80 1.14
N GLU A 255 -30.81 -5.01 0.80
CA GLU A 255 -31.67 -6.11 0.36
C GLU A 255 -32.54 -6.67 1.49
N LYS A 256 -32.00 -6.77 2.71
CA LYS A 256 -32.78 -7.15 3.89
C LYS A 256 -33.87 -6.13 4.20
N GLU A 257 -33.55 -4.84 4.19
CA GLU A 257 -34.52 -3.76 4.41
C GLU A 257 -35.62 -3.76 3.33
N LYS A 258 -35.26 -3.94 2.05
CA LYS A 258 -36.23 -4.07 0.96
C LYS A 258 -37.16 -5.27 1.13
N ASN A 259 -36.63 -6.42 1.55
CA ASN A 259 -37.43 -7.62 1.74
C ASN A 259 -38.37 -7.50 2.96
N THR A 260 -37.95 -6.84 4.04
CA THR A 260 -38.84 -6.55 5.18
C THR A 260 -39.96 -5.59 4.79
N VAL A 261 -39.66 -4.52 4.04
CA VAL A 261 -40.67 -3.54 3.59
C VAL A 261 -41.67 -4.16 2.61
N ALA A 262 -41.21 -5.04 1.69
CA ALA A 262 -42.09 -5.75 0.76
C ALA A 262 -43.03 -6.73 1.48
N THR A 263 -42.55 -7.41 2.53
CA THR A 263 -43.34 -8.35 3.32
C THR A 263 -44.42 -7.63 4.15
N GLU A 264 -44.08 -6.47 4.72
CA GLU A 264 -45.06 -5.64 5.44
C GLU A 264 -46.11 -5.03 4.50
N SER A 265 -45.72 -4.57 3.32
CA SER A 265 -46.67 -4.04 2.32
C SER A 265 -47.67 -5.10 1.84
N SER A 266 -47.20 -6.33 1.57
CA SER A 266 -48.07 -7.45 1.18
C SER A 266 -49.06 -7.84 2.28
N ALA A 267 -48.64 -7.84 3.54
CA ALA A 267 -49.50 -8.18 4.66
C ALA A 267 -50.60 -7.14 4.90
N VAL A 268 -50.32 -5.86 4.63
CA VAL A 268 -51.30 -4.77 4.75
C VAL A 268 -52.31 -4.81 3.60
N GLU A 269 -51.88 -5.12 2.37
CA GLU A 269 -52.78 -5.30 1.23
C GLU A 269 -53.72 -6.50 1.41
N ASP A 270 -53.21 -7.62 1.92
CA ASP A 270 -54.03 -8.81 2.22
C ASP A 270 -55.08 -8.55 3.32
N LEU A 271 -54.71 -7.79 4.36
CA LEU A 271 -55.65 -7.39 5.42
C LEU A 271 -56.73 -6.42 4.92
N GLN A 272 -56.38 -5.51 4.00
CA GLN A 272 -57.35 -4.62 3.37
C GLN A 272 -58.29 -5.37 2.43
N LEU A 273 -57.78 -6.34 1.65
CA LEU A 273 -58.60 -7.19 0.78
C LEU A 273 -59.61 -8.03 1.58
N PHE A 274 -59.16 -8.59 2.70
CA PHE A 274 -60.00 -9.38 3.61
C PHE A 274 -61.09 -8.53 4.28
N ALA A 275 -60.77 -7.28 4.65
CA ALA A 275 -61.73 -6.36 5.22
C ALA A 275 -62.80 -5.93 4.19
N VAL A 276 -62.41 -5.70 2.93
CA VAL A 276 -63.33 -5.33 1.84
C VAL A 276 -64.29 -6.48 1.50
N GLN A 277 -63.80 -7.72 1.45
CA GLN A 277 -64.66 -8.89 1.21
C GLN A 277 -65.70 -9.09 2.33
N LYS A 278 -65.30 -8.88 3.59
CA LYS A 278 -66.19 -9.06 4.74
C LYS A 278 -67.30 -8.01 4.84
N VAL A 279 -67.14 -6.86 4.19
CA VAL A 279 -68.16 -5.79 4.11
C VAL A 279 -69.16 -6.04 2.97
N GLN A 280 -68.83 -6.86 1.97
CA GLN A 280 -69.75 -7.24 0.88
C GLN A 280 -70.64 -8.45 1.20
N GLU A 281 -70.36 -9.19 2.28
CA GLU A 281 -71.14 -10.36 2.73
C GLU A 281 -72.14 -10.05 3.89
N LEU A 282 -72.32 -8.78 4.24
CA LEU A 282 -73.35 -8.29 5.19
C LEU A 282 -74.42 -7.47 4.45
#